data_AF-A0A2E1HM85-F1
#
_entry.id   AF-A0A2E1HM85-F1
#
_cell.length_a   1.000
_cell.length_b   1.000
_cell.length_c   1.000
_cell.angle_alpha   90.00
_cell.angle_beta   90.00
_cell.angle_gamma   90.00
#
_symmetry.space_group_name_H-M   'P 1'
#
loop_
_entity.id
_entity.type
_entity.pdbx_description
1 polymer ?
#
loop_
_entity_poly.entity_id
_entity_poly.type
_entity_poly.pdbx_seq_one_letter_code
_entity_poly.pdbx_strand_id
1 'polypeptide(L)'
;MKEIIAEALEQVRPKLEEKEKIINLKDNILDKIKDLNMSTFESKVVGSIAKGTFLSGTDIDIFLIFQKGSNLKKEGLSVAKKILPNGKELYAQHPYLRGEIDGVGIDLVPCFSIEDSTKSVSAVDRTPFHTDWVISNINGLENEVRLTKQFLKAIGAYGANSAVGGFSGYLVEILCIKYGGFLNLIKEMSQWRPPIIIDKMKTPKSPIMICDPVDDKRNVAAGVTLKGLGTAILASKSFLDKPSHNFFFPNYKEREFQGNLTSIILSLPGENEETVMPWLQKQGRKIYRALRDFEPIAWNANMESEGYIVVETGIRQLPEIMSHKGPAPWEDGAIDFLKKYPNAILNNEKLEIGKKPKNQTIEDVVKSLLPNAIVKKGMCEGAKPIQRVPWLD
;
A
#
# COMPACT_ATOMS: atom_id res chain seq x y z
N MET A 1 1.36 0.63 -29.14
CA MET A 1 0.49 0.30 -27.98
C MET A 1 0.10 -1.18 -27.95
N LYS A 2 -0.58 -1.73 -28.97
CA LYS A 2 -1.00 -3.15 -28.97
C LYS A 2 0.15 -4.13 -28.77
N GLU A 3 1.25 -3.95 -29.49
CA GLU A 3 2.47 -4.77 -29.37
C GLU A 3 3.04 -4.71 -27.95
N ILE A 4 3.22 -3.51 -27.38
CA ILE A 4 3.70 -3.31 -26.00
C ILE A 4 2.82 -4.04 -24.98
N ILE A 5 1.49 -4.01 -25.15
CA ILE A 5 0.56 -4.73 -24.26
C ILE A 5 0.73 -6.25 -24.42
N ALA A 6 0.91 -6.74 -25.65
CA ALA A 6 1.11 -8.17 -25.91
C ALA A 6 2.45 -8.66 -25.31
N GLU A 7 3.55 -7.95 -25.54
CA GLU A 7 4.86 -8.25 -24.97
C GLU A 7 4.83 -8.21 -23.44
N ALA A 8 4.18 -7.20 -22.85
CA ALA A 8 4.00 -7.14 -21.41
C ALA A 8 3.20 -8.34 -20.91
N LEU A 9 2.13 -8.74 -21.60
CA LEU A 9 1.30 -9.87 -21.20
C LEU A 9 2.08 -11.19 -21.21
N GLU A 10 2.93 -11.41 -22.21
CA GLU A 10 3.80 -12.59 -22.27
C GLU A 10 4.73 -12.68 -21.05
N GLN A 11 5.30 -11.55 -20.61
CA GLN A 11 6.19 -11.50 -19.45
C GLN A 11 5.43 -11.61 -18.11
N VAL A 12 4.19 -11.15 -18.05
CA VAL A 12 3.38 -11.15 -16.82
C VAL A 12 2.73 -12.51 -16.57
N ARG A 13 2.48 -13.31 -17.61
CA ARG A 13 1.90 -14.65 -17.46
C ARG A 13 2.87 -15.56 -16.68
N PRO A 14 2.38 -16.25 -15.64
CA PRO A 14 3.14 -17.32 -15.01
C PRO A 14 3.58 -18.33 -16.07
N LYS A 15 4.84 -18.78 -15.98
CA LYS A 15 5.36 -19.81 -16.90
C LYS A 15 4.57 -21.11 -16.70
N LEU A 16 4.52 -21.96 -17.73
CA LEU A 16 3.79 -23.22 -17.69
C LEU A 16 4.26 -24.10 -16.51
N GLU A 17 5.58 -24.24 -16.34
CA GLU A 17 6.20 -24.98 -15.23
C GLU A 17 5.79 -24.45 -13.86
N GLU A 18 5.75 -23.12 -13.68
CA GLU A 18 5.31 -22.49 -12.43
C GLU A 18 3.83 -22.78 -12.16
N LYS A 19 2.99 -22.69 -13.20
CA LYS A 19 1.57 -22.99 -13.10
C LYS A 19 1.32 -24.45 -12.71
N GLU A 20 2.01 -25.39 -13.35
CA GLU A 20 1.92 -26.82 -13.04
C GLU A 20 2.39 -27.11 -11.61
N LYS A 21 3.52 -26.52 -11.20
CA LYS A 21 4.03 -26.63 -9.84
C LYS A 21 3.02 -26.14 -8.80
N ILE A 22 2.42 -24.96 -9.02
CA ILE A 22 1.41 -24.40 -8.12
C ILE A 22 0.17 -25.31 -8.05
N ILE A 23 -0.31 -25.81 -9.20
CA ILE A 23 -1.49 -26.70 -9.25
C ILE A 23 -1.21 -27.99 -8.48
N ASN A 24 -0.09 -28.66 -8.77
CA ASN A 24 0.29 -29.91 -8.12
C ASN A 24 0.46 -29.72 -6.60
N LEU A 25 1.13 -28.64 -6.18
CA LEU A 25 1.32 -28.35 -4.76
C LEU A 25 -0.03 -28.06 -4.07
N LYS A 26 -0.90 -27.27 -4.71
CA LYS A 26 -2.25 -26.99 -4.22
C LYS A 26 -3.05 -28.28 -4.07
N ASP A 27 -3.02 -29.18 -5.05
CA ASP A 27 -3.73 -30.47 -4.98
C ASP A 27 -3.15 -31.37 -3.87
N ASN A 28 -1.83 -31.47 -3.75
CA ASN A 28 -1.17 -32.20 -2.66
C ASN A 28 -1.56 -31.68 -1.26
N ILE A 29 -1.68 -30.35 -1.10
CA ILE A 29 -2.11 -29.76 0.17
C ILE A 29 -3.58 -30.09 0.45
N LEU A 30 -4.45 -30.02 -0.56
CA LEU A 30 -5.86 -30.38 -0.42
C LEU A 30 -6.04 -31.87 -0.07
N ASP A 31 -5.22 -32.75 -0.63
CA ASP A 31 -5.26 -34.18 -0.31
C ASP A 31 -4.78 -34.44 1.12
N LYS A 32 -3.69 -33.79 1.56
CA LYS A 32 -3.27 -33.81 2.98
C LYS A 32 -4.38 -33.32 3.92
N ILE A 33 -5.14 -32.32 3.51
CA ILE A 33 -6.28 -31.81 4.29
C ILE A 33 -7.39 -32.87 4.37
N LYS A 34 -7.74 -33.52 3.26
CA LYS A 34 -8.74 -34.60 3.24
C LYS A 34 -8.31 -35.78 4.12
N ASP A 35 -7.04 -36.15 4.08
CA ASP A 35 -6.48 -37.27 4.86
C ASP A 35 -6.59 -37.07 6.38
N LEU A 36 -6.74 -35.82 6.85
CA LEU A 36 -7.02 -35.55 8.26
C LEU A 36 -8.38 -36.12 8.71
N ASN A 37 -9.30 -36.42 7.78
CA ASN A 37 -10.63 -36.99 8.03
C ASN A 37 -11.41 -36.24 9.13
N MET A 38 -11.29 -34.91 9.14
CA MET A 38 -11.96 -34.04 10.11
C MET A 38 -13.21 -33.43 9.47
N SER A 39 -14.38 -33.65 10.07
CA SER A 39 -15.65 -33.04 9.63
C SER A 39 -15.90 -31.65 10.23
N THR A 40 -14.96 -31.14 11.04
CA THR A 40 -15.13 -29.87 11.77
C THR A 40 -14.84 -28.63 10.93
N PHE A 41 -14.25 -28.79 9.74
CA PHE A 41 -13.97 -27.69 8.82
C PHE A 41 -14.01 -28.14 7.36
N GLU A 42 -14.23 -27.17 6.47
CA GLU A 42 -14.06 -27.33 5.03
C GLU A 42 -12.82 -26.58 4.57
N SER A 43 -12.22 -26.98 3.45
CA SER A 43 -11.11 -26.23 2.86
C SER A 43 -11.49 -25.62 1.52
N LYS A 44 -11.04 -24.39 1.30
CA LYS A 44 -11.28 -23.67 0.04
C LYS A 44 -10.03 -22.93 -0.38
N VAL A 45 -9.58 -23.19 -1.60
CA VAL A 45 -8.55 -22.38 -2.24
C VAL A 45 -9.19 -21.04 -2.61
N VAL A 46 -8.57 -19.95 -2.20
CA VAL A 46 -9.04 -18.60 -2.48
C VAL A 46 -7.94 -17.79 -3.16
N GLY A 47 -8.08 -16.46 -3.16
CA GLY A 47 -7.02 -15.60 -3.66
C GLY A 47 -6.85 -15.67 -5.18
N SER A 48 -5.78 -15.06 -5.66
CA SER A 48 -5.60 -14.90 -7.12
C SER A 48 -5.28 -16.19 -7.86
N ILE A 49 -4.86 -17.24 -7.15
CA ILE A 49 -4.68 -18.58 -7.73
C ILE A 49 -6.04 -19.21 -8.04
N ALA A 50 -6.98 -19.23 -7.09
CA ALA A 50 -8.33 -19.75 -7.32
C ALA A 50 -9.06 -19.01 -8.46
N LYS A 51 -8.88 -17.69 -8.51
CA LYS A 51 -9.47 -16.82 -9.55
C LYS A 51 -8.74 -16.89 -10.90
N GLY A 52 -7.59 -17.56 -10.95
CA GLY A 52 -6.76 -17.61 -12.15
C GLY A 52 -6.20 -16.25 -12.57
N THR A 53 -5.99 -15.29 -11.67
CA THR A 53 -5.50 -13.91 -11.92
C THR A 53 -4.15 -13.60 -11.26
N PHE A 54 -3.41 -14.62 -10.82
CA PHE A 54 -2.14 -14.50 -10.11
C PHE A 54 -0.98 -14.06 -11.03
N LEU A 55 -0.04 -13.33 -10.44
CA LEU A 55 1.26 -13.00 -11.03
C LEU A 55 2.30 -14.05 -10.64
N SER A 56 3.44 -14.10 -11.33
CA SER A 56 4.54 -14.96 -10.91
C SER A 56 4.99 -14.66 -9.48
N GLY A 57 5.32 -15.70 -8.70
CA GLY A 57 5.71 -15.61 -7.29
C GLY A 57 4.56 -15.34 -6.32
N THR A 58 3.33 -15.76 -6.66
CA THR A 58 2.15 -15.61 -5.78
C THR A 58 2.04 -16.79 -4.80
N ASP A 59 1.68 -16.48 -3.56
CA ASP A 59 1.42 -17.46 -2.49
C ASP A 59 0.10 -18.23 -2.71
N ILE A 60 0.05 -19.47 -2.21
CA ILE A 60 -1.17 -20.29 -2.18
C ILE A 60 -1.98 -19.97 -0.93
N ASP A 61 -3.12 -19.33 -1.13
CA ASP A 61 -4.10 -19.04 -0.06
C ASP A 61 -5.13 -20.16 0.08
N ILE A 62 -5.12 -20.87 1.21
CA ILE A 62 -6.12 -21.90 1.54
C ILE A 62 -6.83 -21.53 2.84
N PHE A 63 -8.14 -21.39 2.75
CA PHE A 63 -8.98 -21.05 3.88
C PHE A 63 -9.54 -22.32 4.49
N LEU A 64 -9.41 -22.44 5.81
CA LEU A 64 -9.96 -23.53 6.62
C LEU A 64 -11.23 -22.99 7.29
N ILE A 65 -12.39 -23.36 6.75
CA ILE A 65 -13.70 -22.79 7.08
C ILE A 65 -14.32 -23.63 8.21
N PHE A 66 -14.35 -23.09 9.42
CA PHE A 66 -14.92 -23.73 10.61
C PHE A 66 -16.35 -23.26 10.89
N GLN A 67 -17.13 -24.05 11.60
CA GLN A 67 -18.44 -23.60 12.09
C GLN A 67 -18.31 -22.44 13.10
N LYS A 68 -19.34 -21.60 13.20
CA LYS A 68 -19.39 -20.53 14.21
C LYS A 68 -19.29 -21.12 15.62
N GLY A 69 -18.48 -20.50 16.47
CA GLY A 69 -18.22 -20.96 17.85
C GLY A 69 -16.92 -21.75 18.02
N SER A 70 -16.28 -22.20 16.94
CA SER A 70 -14.94 -22.81 16.99
C SER A 70 -13.86 -21.83 17.46
N ASN A 71 -12.84 -22.36 18.12
CA ASN A 71 -11.70 -21.55 18.56
C ASN A 71 -10.65 -21.48 17.43
N LEU A 72 -10.79 -20.55 16.49
CA LEU A 72 -9.90 -20.43 15.33
C LEU A 72 -8.40 -20.34 15.71
N LYS A 73 -8.07 -19.71 16.83
CA LYS A 73 -6.68 -19.59 17.29
C LYS A 73 -6.13 -20.93 17.79
N LYS A 74 -6.91 -21.71 18.54
CA LYS A 74 -6.45 -22.98 19.11
C LYS A 74 -6.68 -24.14 18.14
N GLU A 75 -7.91 -24.32 17.69
CA GLU A 75 -8.34 -25.40 16.80
C GLU A 75 -7.86 -25.16 15.37
N GLY A 76 -8.13 -23.96 14.83
CA GLY A 76 -7.77 -23.61 13.46
C GLY A 76 -6.28 -23.66 13.19
N LEU A 77 -5.46 -23.00 14.03
CA LEU A 77 -4.00 -23.07 13.90
C LEU A 77 -3.45 -24.47 14.19
N SER A 78 -4.07 -25.24 15.09
CA SER A 78 -3.65 -26.63 15.33
C SER A 78 -3.82 -27.49 14.08
N VAL A 79 -4.94 -27.33 13.36
CA VAL A 79 -5.15 -27.99 12.07
C VAL A 79 -4.14 -27.49 11.04
N ALA A 80 -3.95 -26.18 10.92
CA ALA A 80 -2.98 -25.60 10.00
C ALA A 80 -1.56 -26.16 10.21
N LYS A 81 -1.13 -26.33 11.47
CA LYS A 81 0.18 -26.91 11.82
C LYS A 81 0.33 -28.38 11.44
N LYS A 82 -0.76 -29.15 11.39
CA LYS A 82 -0.70 -30.53 10.89
C LYS A 82 -0.38 -30.57 9.39
N ILE A 83 -0.81 -29.55 8.66
CA ILE A 83 -0.60 -29.43 7.20
C ILE A 83 0.76 -28.80 6.90
N LEU A 84 1.15 -27.78 7.68
CA LEU A 84 2.39 -27.02 7.53
C LEU A 84 3.17 -26.96 8.86
N PRO A 85 3.87 -28.03 9.27
CA PRO A 85 4.50 -28.15 10.60
C PRO A 85 5.55 -27.07 10.90
N ASN A 86 6.26 -26.61 9.85
CA ASN A 86 7.29 -25.58 9.95
C ASN A 86 6.74 -24.16 9.73
N GLY A 87 5.42 -24.00 9.63
CA GLY A 87 4.78 -22.71 9.43
C GLY A 87 4.96 -21.79 10.65
N LYS A 88 5.09 -20.50 10.38
CA LYS A 88 5.13 -19.43 11.39
C LYS A 88 3.73 -18.90 11.62
N GLU A 89 3.33 -18.80 12.88
CA GLU A 89 2.08 -18.13 13.24
C GLU A 89 2.23 -16.62 13.06
N LEU A 90 1.32 -16.03 12.30
CA LEU A 90 1.24 -14.60 12.10
C LEU A 90 -0.12 -14.08 12.56
N TYR A 91 -0.12 -12.84 13.05
CA TYR A 91 -1.29 -12.19 13.61
C TYR A 91 -1.50 -10.84 12.92
N ALA A 92 -2.53 -10.75 12.08
CA ALA A 92 -3.03 -9.49 11.56
C ALA A 92 -4.35 -9.15 12.27
N GLN A 93 -5.48 -9.17 11.55
CA GLN A 93 -6.81 -9.15 12.19
C GLN A 93 -7.23 -10.56 12.67
N HIS A 94 -6.70 -11.61 12.03
CA HIS A 94 -6.95 -13.02 12.34
C HIS A 94 -5.62 -13.78 12.43
N PRO A 95 -5.55 -14.84 13.26
CA PRO A 95 -4.43 -15.75 13.25
C PRO A 95 -4.39 -16.51 11.92
N TYR A 96 -3.20 -16.61 11.32
CA TYR A 96 -2.96 -17.48 10.18
C TYR A 96 -1.58 -18.12 10.29
N LEU A 97 -1.37 -19.19 9.55
CA LEU A 97 -0.11 -19.89 9.49
C LEU A 97 0.50 -19.70 8.11
N ARG A 98 1.67 -19.06 8.06
CA ARG A 98 2.44 -18.85 6.83
C ARG A 98 3.66 -19.75 6.80
N GLY A 99 3.95 -20.35 5.68
CA GLY A 99 5.20 -21.08 5.47
C GLY A 99 5.47 -21.30 4.01
N GLU A 100 6.35 -22.24 3.70
CA GLU A 100 6.84 -22.46 2.34
C GLU A 100 6.97 -23.97 2.11
N ILE A 101 6.59 -24.41 0.91
CA ILE A 101 6.90 -25.76 0.40
C ILE A 101 7.50 -25.59 -0.99
N ASP A 102 8.68 -26.16 -1.21
CA ASP A 102 9.41 -26.12 -2.48
C ASP A 102 9.60 -24.70 -3.04
N GLY A 103 9.82 -23.67 -2.21
CA GLY A 103 9.97 -22.29 -2.68
C GLY A 103 8.66 -21.57 -2.99
N VAL A 104 7.50 -22.17 -2.69
CA VAL A 104 6.18 -21.55 -2.86
C VAL A 104 5.60 -21.21 -1.49
N GLY A 105 5.28 -19.94 -1.27
CA GLY A 105 4.63 -19.47 -0.05
C GLY A 105 3.21 -20.03 0.06
N ILE A 106 2.82 -20.41 1.28
CA ILE A 106 1.51 -20.98 1.58
C ILE A 106 0.96 -20.28 2.81
N ASP A 107 -0.28 -19.79 2.68
CA ASP A 107 -1.06 -19.21 3.77
C ASP A 107 -2.27 -20.10 4.08
N LEU A 108 -2.25 -20.67 5.29
CA LEU A 108 -3.38 -21.40 5.85
C LEU A 108 -4.12 -20.49 6.81
N VAL A 109 -5.35 -20.10 6.42
CA VAL A 109 -6.13 -19.09 7.12
C VAL A 109 -7.42 -19.71 7.68
N PRO A 110 -7.49 -19.96 8.99
CA PRO A 110 -8.73 -20.34 9.64
C PRO A 110 -9.75 -19.19 9.61
N CYS A 111 -10.98 -19.47 9.19
CA CYS A 111 -12.08 -18.51 9.18
C CYS A 111 -13.40 -19.17 9.58
N PHE A 112 -14.45 -18.37 9.79
CA PHE A 112 -15.77 -18.89 10.07
C PHE A 112 -16.60 -19.07 8.80
N SER A 113 -17.38 -20.13 8.77
CA SER A 113 -18.50 -20.29 7.86
C SER A 113 -19.54 -19.21 8.15
N ILE A 114 -19.87 -18.44 7.13
CA ILE A 114 -20.95 -17.46 7.16
C ILE A 114 -21.88 -17.74 5.99
N GLU A 115 -23.18 -17.62 6.21
CA GLU A 115 -24.20 -17.77 5.15
C GLU A 115 -24.38 -16.47 4.34
N ASP A 116 -23.98 -15.35 4.93
CA ASP A 116 -24.21 -14.00 4.43
C ASP A 116 -22.95 -13.16 4.68
N SER A 117 -22.33 -12.70 3.59
CA SER A 117 -21.12 -11.88 3.60
C SER A 117 -21.27 -10.56 4.36
N THR A 118 -22.49 -10.01 4.46
CA THR A 118 -22.78 -8.79 5.23
C THR A 118 -22.75 -9.01 6.75
N LYS A 119 -22.84 -10.28 7.19
CA LYS A 119 -22.77 -10.70 8.60
C LYS A 119 -21.37 -11.20 8.99
N SER A 120 -20.35 -10.88 8.20
CA SER A 120 -18.96 -11.26 8.49
C SER A 120 -18.53 -10.73 9.86
N VAL A 121 -17.93 -11.58 10.69
CA VAL A 121 -17.27 -11.14 11.93
C VAL A 121 -15.96 -10.42 11.60
N SER A 122 -15.35 -10.78 10.46
CA SER A 122 -14.10 -10.23 10.00
C SER A 122 -13.98 -10.02 8.50
N ALA A 123 -12.93 -9.32 8.07
CA ALA A 123 -12.61 -9.20 6.66
C ALA A 123 -12.27 -10.56 6.01
N VAL A 124 -11.75 -11.50 6.78
CA VAL A 124 -11.32 -12.83 6.28
C VAL A 124 -12.53 -13.68 5.93
N ASP A 125 -13.60 -13.64 6.72
CA ASP A 125 -14.80 -14.47 6.47
C ASP A 125 -15.50 -14.15 5.14
N ARG A 126 -15.27 -12.95 4.56
CA ARG A 126 -15.81 -12.55 3.24
C ARG A 126 -15.00 -13.05 2.05
N THR A 127 -13.73 -13.42 2.24
CA THR A 127 -12.84 -13.79 1.13
C THR A 127 -13.35 -14.96 0.28
N PRO A 128 -14.00 -16.00 0.83
CA PRO A 128 -14.69 -17.01 0.03
C PRO A 128 -15.72 -16.41 -0.94
N PHE A 129 -16.57 -15.49 -0.47
CA PHE A 129 -17.59 -14.82 -1.30
C PHE A 129 -16.96 -13.93 -2.37
N HIS A 130 -15.89 -13.19 -2.05
CA HIS A 130 -15.14 -12.43 -3.04
C HIS A 130 -14.60 -13.33 -4.15
N THR A 131 -14.09 -14.52 -3.78
CA THR A 131 -13.55 -15.49 -4.72
C THR A 131 -14.64 -16.00 -5.65
N ASP A 132 -15.79 -16.41 -5.11
CA ASP A 132 -16.92 -16.90 -5.90
C ASP A 132 -17.49 -15.83 -6.83
N TRP A 133 -17.62 -14.60 -6.33
CA TRP A 133 -18.09 -13.49 -7.14
C TRP A 133 -17.15 -13.22 -8.31
N VAL A 134 -15.83 -13.17 -8.08
CA VAL A 134 -14.88 -12.95 -9.19
C VAL A 134 -14.93 -14.10 -10.19
N ILE A 135 -14.88 -15.36 -9.75
CA ILE A 135 -14.93 -16.52 -10.65
C ILE A 135 -16.19 -16.48 -11.53
N SER A 136 -17.33 -16.09 -10.97
CA SER A 136 -18.60 -16.03 -11.70
C SER A 136 -18.69 -14.86 -12.69
N ASN A 137 -17.81 -13.86 -12.58
CA ASN A 137 -17.91 -12.60 -13.36
C ASN A 137 -16.67 -12.29 -14.22
N ILE A 138 -15.53 -12.97 -14.01
CA ILE A 138 -14.26 -12.63 -14.65
C ILE A 138 -14.24 -12.93 -16.15
N ASN A 139 -14.96 -13.97 -16.61
CA ASN A 139 -15.27 -14.24 -18.02
C ASN A 139 -14.14 -13.97 -19.04
N GLY A 140 -12.96 -14.58 -18.86
CA GLY A 140 -11.85 -14.44 -19.83
C GLY A 140 -10.97 -13.19 -19.63
N LEU A 141 -11.27 -12.34 -18.64
CA LEU A 141 -10.52 -11.14 -18.31
C LEU A 141 -9.32 -11.40 -17.39
N GLU A 142 -8.91 -12.65 -17.18
CA GLU A 142 -7.85 -12.99 -16.22
C GLU A 142 -6.51 -12.38 -16.64
N ASN A 143 -6.22 -12.36 -17.93
CA ASN A 143 -5.02 -11.73 -18.50
C ASN A 143 -5.08 -10.21 -18.41
N GLU A 144 -6.26 -9.62 -18.56
CA GLU A 144 -6.47 -8.18 -18.41
C GLU A 144 -6.24 -7.74 -16.96
N VAL A 145 -6.69 -8.55 -15.99
CA VAL A 145 -6.41 -8.33 -14.57
C VAL A 145 -4.91 -8.43 -14.30
N ARG A 146 -4.23 -9.46 -14.84
CA ARG A 146 -2.77 -9.61 -14.68
C ARG A 146 -2.01 -8.39 -15.19
N LEU A 147 -2.32 -7.94 -16.40
CA LEU A 147 -1.74 -6.73 -16.99
C LEU A 147 -1.98 -5.51 -16.11
N THR A 148 -3.21 -5.33 -15.63
CA THR A 148 -3.56 -4.20 -14.75
C THR A 148 -2.80 -4.25 -13.43
N LYS A 149 -2.70 -5.44 -12.81
CA LYS A 149 -1.91 -5.64 -11.58
C LYS A 149 -0.44 -5.30 -11.83
N GLN A 150 0.15 -5.76 -12.93
CA GLN A 150 1.54 -5.45 -13.26
C GLN A 150 1.74 -3.94 -13.51
N PHE A 151 0.88 -3.32 -14.31
CA PHE A 151 0.94 -1.88 -14.57
C PHE A 151 0.88 -1.08 -13.27
N LEU A 152 -0.08 -1.37 -12.40
CA LEU A 152 -0.21 -0.70 -11.10
C LEU A 152 0.99 -0.99 -10.19
N LYS A 153 1.56 -2.21 -10.24
CA LYS A 153 2.74 -2.59 -9.46
C LYS A 153 3.98 -1.82 -9.92
N ALA A 154 4.22 -1.76 -11.22
CA ALA A 154 5.32 -1.04 -11.85
C ALA A 154 5.33 0.45 -11.47
N ILE A 155 4.16 1.10 -11.48
CA ILE A 155 4.06 2.52 -11.15
C ILE A 155 3.99 2.80 -9.63
N GLY A 156 4.02 1.76 -8.79
CA GLY A 156 3.96 1.90 -7.33
C GLY A 156 2.57 2.25 -6.78
N ALA A 157 1.50 1.83 -7.46
CA ALA A 157 0.10 2.04 -7.07
C ALA A 157 -0.66 0.72 -6.78
N TYR A 158 0.01 -0.43 -6.75
CA TYR A 158 -0.60 -1.73 -6.42
C TYR A 158 -0.37 -2.13 -4.96
N GLY A 159 -1.46 -2.49 -4.27
CA GLY A 159 -1.47 -2.88 -2.87
C GLY A 159 -2.24 -1.88 -2.00
N ALA A 160 -3.13 -2.41 -1.15
CA ALA A 160 -3.94 -1.60 -0.23
C ALA A 160 -3.30 -1.39 1.15
N ASN A 161 -2.06 -1.86 1.35
CA ASN A 161 -1.34 -1.58 2.59
C ASN A 161 -1.09 -0.06 2.73
N SER A 162 -0.94 0.42 3.96
CA SER A 162 -0.81 1.86 4.23
C SER A 162 0.52 2.47 3.77
N ALA A 163 1.49 1.64 3.38
CA ALA A 163 2.72 2.10 2.74
C ALA A 163 2.45 2.52 1.28
N VAL A 164 1.76 1.68 0.52
CA VAL A 164 1.47 2.00 -0.88
C VAL A 164 0.27 2.96 -0.96
N GLY A 165 -0.80 2.66 -0.23
CA GLY A 165 -2.06 3.41 -0.30
C GLY A 165 -2.66 3.37 -1.71
N GLY A 166 -2.58 2.21 -2.37
CA GLY A 166 -2.98 1.98 -3.75
C GLY A 166 -4.12 0.97 -3.89
N PHE A 167 -4.20 0.33 -5.05
CA PHE A 167 -5.31 -0.55 -5.45
C PHE A 167 -5.06 -1.99 -5.01
N SER A 168 -5.97 -2.59 -4.25
CA SER A 168 -5.88 -4.02 -3.88
C SER A 168 -6.12 -4.93 -5.08
N GLY A 169 -5.65 -6.18 -5.02
CA GLY A 169 -5.92 -7.18 -6.07
C GLY A 169 -7.41 -7.38 -6.36
N TYR A 170 -8.24 -7.39 -5.32
CA TYR A 170 -9.70 -7.51 -5.47
C TYR A 170 -10.34 -6.26 -6.08
N LEU A 171 -9.88 -5.05 -5.71
CA LEU A 171 -10.32 -3.82 -6.37
C LEU A 171 -9.98 -3.82 -7.86
N VAL A 172 -8.77 -4.26 -8.22
CA VAL A 172 -8.34 -4.37 -9.62
C VAL A 172 -9.23 -5.34 -10.39
N GLU A 173 -9.57 -6.49 -9.81
CA GLU A 173 -10.49 -7.47 -10.41
C GLU A 173 -11.87 -6.86 -10.67
N ILE A 174 -12.47 -6.20 -9.67
CA ILE A 174 -13.78 -5.53 -9.82
C ILE A 174 -13.73 -4.47 -10.93
N LEU A 175 -12.68 -3.64 -10.96
CA LEU A 175 -12.55 -2.59 -11.96
C LEU A 175 -12.37 -3.17 -13.37
N CYS A 176 -11.56 -4.22 -13.53
CA CYS A 176 -11.40 -4.89 -14.83
C CYS A 176 -12.72 -5.51 -15.31
N ILE A 177 -13.47 -6.16 -14.41
CA ILE A 177 -14.80 -6.72 -14.71
C ILE A 177 -15.76 -5.58 -15.12
N LYS A 178 -15.80 -4.50 -14.35
CA LYS A 178 -16.72 -3.37 -14.60
C LYS A 178 -16.46 -2.65 -15.92
N TYR A 179 -15.18 -2.44 -16.27
CA TYR A 179 -14.80 -1.66 -17.45
C TYR A 179 -14.39 -2.52 -18.66
N GLY A 180 -14.40 -3.85 -18.53
CA GLY A 180 -14.11 -4.77 -19.63
C GLY A 180 -12.63 -4.82 -20.01
N GLY A 181 -11.74 -4.90 -19.02
CA GLY A 181 -10.31 -5.16 -19.21
C GLY A 181 -9.37 -3.96 -19.06
N PHE A 182 -8.08 -4.20 -19.29
CA PHE A 182 -6.98 -3.28 -18.98
C PHE A 182 -7.11 -1.97 -19.74
N LEU A 183 -7.19 -2.02 -21.08
CA LEU A 183 -7.14 -0.80 -21.89
C LEU A 183 -8.35 0.13 -21.63
N ASN A 184 -9.53 -0.43 -21.43
CA ASN A 184 -10.73 0.34 -21.09
C ASN A 184 -10.60 0.97 -19.70
N LEU A 185 -10.11 0.20 -18.72
CA LEU A 185 -9.85 0.73 -17.39
C LEU A 185 -8.80 1.87 -17.42
N ILE A 186 -7.71 1.73 -18.18
CA ILE A 186 -6.72 2.81 -18.31
C ILE A 186 -7.32 4.07 -18.96
N LYS A 187 -8.19 3.93 -19.97
CA LYS A 187 -8.93 5.06 -20.55
C LYS A 187 -9.80 5.76 -19.51
N GLU A 188 -10.54 5.00 -18.71
CA GLU A 188 -11.38 5.53 -17.63
C GLU A 188 -10.54 6.25 -16.56
N MET A 189 -9.48 5.60 -16.08
CA MET A 189 -8.56 6.16 -15.09
C MET A 189 -7.91 7.46 -15.56
N SER A 190 -7.64 7.61 -16.86
CA SER A 190 -7.07 8.85 -17.42
C SER A 190 -8.00 10.06 -17.26
N GLN A 191 -9.30 9.86 -17.12
CA GLN A 191 -10.31 10.93 -17.03
C GLN A 191 -10.80 11.18 -15.60
N TRP A 192 -10.46 10.30 -14.66
CA TRP A 192 -10.90 10.41 -13.28
C TRP A 192 -10.46 11.72 -12.60
N ARG A 193 -11.36 12.27 -11.76
CA ARG A 193 -11.12 13.41 -10.88
C ARG A 193 -11.69 13.10 -9.50
N PRO A 194 -10.91 13.19 -8.41
CA PRO A 194 -11.42 12.90 -7.08
C PRO A 194 -12.43 13.97 -6.60
N PRO A 195 -13.49 13.58 -5.86
CA PRO A 195 -13.83 12.20 -5.52
C PRO A 195 -14.47 11.47 -6.71
N ILE A 196 -14.08 10.21 -6.92
CA ILE A 196 -14.67 9.35 -7.95
C ILE A 196 -15.81 8.57 -7.31
N ILE A 197 -17.04 8.81 -7.76
CA ILE A 197 -18.24 8.12 -7.26
C ILE A 197 -18.64 7.10 -8.32
N ILE A 198 -18.27 5.84 -8.11
CA ILE A 198 -18.68 4.72 -8.97
C ILE A 198 -20.06 4.22 -8.51
N ASP A 199 -20.23 4.07 -7.19
CA ASP A 199 -21.49 3.69 -6.57
C ASP A 199 -21.85 4.69 -5.46
N LYS A 200 -23.14 4.99 -5.31
CA LYS A 200 -23.63 5.88 -4.25
C LYS A 200 -23.58 5.14 -2.91
N MET A 201 -22.77 5.63 -1.97
CA MET A 201 -22.65 5.05 -0.63
C MET A 201 -22.36 6.10 0.44
N LYS A 202 -22.70 5.78 1.70
CA LYS A 202 -22.32 6.59 2.87
C LYS A 202 -20.98 6.11 3.42
N THR A 203 -19.90 6.82 3.11
CA THR A 203 -18.54 6.47 3.54
C THR A 203 -17.75 7.72 3.95
N PRO A 204 -16.73 7.61 4.84
CA PRO A 204 -15.80 8.71 5.09
C PRO A 204 -15.18 9.22 3.79
N LYS A 205 -14.72 10.49 3.78
CA LYS A 205 -14.10 11.13 2.61
C LYS A 205 -13.00 10.23 2.03
N SER A 206 -13.32 9.53 0.94
CA SER A 206 -12.47 8.57 0.24
C SER A 206 -12.23 9.06 -1.19
N PRO A 207 -11.04 8.86 -1.78
CA PRO A 207 -10.76 9.26 -3.16
C PRO A 207 -11.65 8.55 -4.20
N ILE A 208 -11.99 7.30 -3.92
CA ILE A 208 -12.86 6.46 -4.75
C ILE A 208 -13.95 5.86 -3.85
N MET A 209 -15.19 5.89 -4.32
CA MET A 209 -16.36 5.26 -3.70
C MET A 209 -16.90 4.19 -4.64
N ILE A 210 -16.68 2.94 -4.28
CA ILE A 210 -17.14 1.75 -5.01
C ILE A 210 -17.58 0.70 -3.99
N CYS A 211 -18.81 0.22 -4.13
CA CYS A 211 -19.35 -0.77 -3.22
C CYS A 211 -18.67 -2.13 -3.42
N ASP A 212 -18.60 -2.92 -2.36
CA ASP A 212 -18.24 -4.33 -2.49
C ASP A 212 -19.42 -5.09 -3.09
N PRO A 213 -19.22 -5.83 -4.19
CA PRO A 213 -20.31 -6.61 -4.79
C PRO A 213 -20.94 -7.64 -3.85
N VAL A 214 -20.23 -8.03 -2.77
CA VAL A 214 -20.76 -8.95 -1.75
C VAL A 214 -21.10 -8.25 -0.42
N ASP A 215 -20.90 -6.93 -0.30
CA ASP A 215 -21.26 -6.13 0.88
C ASP A 215 -21.38 -4.64 0.50
N ASP A 216 -22.61 -4.22 0.19
CA ASP A 216 -22.91 -2.87 -0.29
C ASP A 216 -22.57 -1.73 0.70
N LYS A 217 -22.35 -2.06 1.98
CA LYS A 217 -21.93 -1.11 3.01
C LYS A 217 -20.41 -0.89 3.02
N ARG A 218 -19.64 -1.76 2.36
CA ARG A 218 -18.18 -1.71 2.35
C ARG A 218 -17.66 -0.98 1.12
N ASN A 219 -16.75 -0.02 1.33
CA ASN A 219 -16.00 0.59 0.23
C ASN A 219 -14.75 -0.25 -0.07
N VAL A 220 -14.70 -0.91 -1.23
CA VAL A 220 -13.55 -1.75 -1.59
C VAL A 220 -12.28 -0.93 -1.79
N ALA A 221 -12.43 0.35 -2.15
CA ALA A 221 -11.34 1.28 -2.38
C ALA A 221 -10.92 2.09 -1.13
N ALA A 222 -11.33 1.68 0.07
CA ALA A 222 -11.01 2.39 1.31
C ALA A 222 -9.49 2.55 1.58
N GLY A 223 -8.66 1.64 1.03
CA GLY A 223 -7.19 1.72 1.14
C GLY A 223 -6.52 2.67 0.13
N VAL A 224 -7.25 3.16 -0.87
CA VAL A 224 -6.70 4.02 -1.93
C VAL A 224 -6.56 5.45 -1.39
N THR A 225 -5.34 5.98 -1.46
CA THR A 225 -5.02 7.37 -1.09
C THR A 225 -5.05 8.30 -2.29
N LEU A 226 -5.10 9.62 -2.06
CA LEU A 226 -4.98 10.60 -3.16
C LEU A 226 -3.65 10.46 -3.91
N LYS A 227 -2.57 10.05 -3.23
CA LYS A 227 -1.28 9.77 -3.89
C LYS A 227 -1.41 8.57 -4.81
N GLY A 228 -1.91 7.43 -4.33
CA GLY A 228 -2.09 6.22 -5.14
C GLY A 228 -3.01 6.45 -6.33
N LEU A 229 -4.13 7.14 -6.12
CA LEU A 229 -5.03 7.55 -7.20
C LEU A 229 -4.34 8.49 -8.20
N GLY A 230 -3.67 9.54 -7.71
CA GLY A 230 -2.98 10.51 -8.56
C GLY A 230 -1.89 9.88 -9.43
N THR A 231 -1.10 8.97 -8.85
CA THR A 231 -0.10 8.16 -9.58
C THR A 231 -0.76 7.38 -10.71
N ALA A 232 -1.88 6.71 -10.42
CA ALA A 232 -2.55 5.87 -11.41
C ALA A 232 -3.22 6.70 -12.52
N ILE A 233 -3.82 7.86 -12.20
CA ILE A 233 -4.34 8.81 -13.21
C ILE A 233 -3.21 9.31 -14.11
N LEU A 234 -2.10 9.79 -13.52
CA LEU A 234 -0.96 10.33 -14.27
C LEU A 234 -0.33 9.27 -15.16
N ALA A 235 -0.11 8.06 -14.65
CA ALA A 235 0.39 6.93 -15.42
C ALA A 235 -0.55 6.59 -16.58
N SER A 236 -1.85 6.55 -16.34
CA SER A 236 -2.85 6.25 -17.37
C SER A 236 -2.85 7.27 -18.49
N LYS A 237 -2.81 8.57 -18.16
CA LYS A 237 -2.67 9.65 -19.15
C LYS A 237 -1.41 9.50 -19.98
N SER A 238 -0.28 9.24 -19.31
CA SER A 238 1.03 9.18 -19.95
C SER A 238 1.18 7.93 -20.82
N PHE A 239 0.63 6.78 -20.39
CA PHE A 239 0.62 5.56 -21.18
C PHE A 239 -0.23 5.70 -22.45
N LEU A 240 -1.35 6.41 -22.38
CA LEU A 240 -2.20 6.67 -23.55
C LEU A 240 -1.55 7.65 -24.55
N ASP A 241 -0.79 8.63 -24.04
CA ASP A 241 -0.06 9.61 -24.85
C ASP A 241 1.17 8.99 -25.53
N LYS A 242 2.06 8.37 -24.74
CA LYS A 242 3.30 7.73 -25.22
C LYS A 242 3.48 6.35 -24.57
N PRO A 243 2.87 5.31 -25.12
CA PRO A 243 3.00 3.94 -24.61
C PRO A 243 4.46 3.47 -24.61
N SER A 244 4.91 2.86 -23.51
CA SER A 244 6.27 2.34 -23.33
C SER A 244 6.25 1.07 -22.47
N HIS A 245 7.25 0.21 -22.63
CA HIS A 245 7.43 -0.99 -21.80
C HIS A 245 7.73 -0.63 -20.33
N ASN A 246 8.29 0.56 -20.08
CA ASN A 246 8.58 1.09 -18.74
C ASN A 246 7.34 1.22 -17.83
N PHE A 247 6.13 1.28 -18.39
CA PHE A 247 4.88 1.27 -17.62
C PHE A 247 4.55 -0.09 -17.00
N PHE A 248 5.15 -1.16 -17.51
CA PHE A 248 5.02 -2.51 -16.98
C PHE A 248 6.31 -2.97 -16.30
N PHE A 249 7.48 -2.54 -16.78
CA PHE A 249 8.77 -2.93 -16.24
C PHE A 249 9.69 -1.70 -16.21
N PRO A 250 9.60 -0.90 -15.13
CA PRO A 250 10.22 0.42 -15.09
C PRO A 250 11.74 0.32 -15.00
N ASN A 251 12.42 1.15 -15.79
CA ASN A 251 13.85 1.38 -15.64
C ASN A 251 14.07 2.52 -14.65
N TYR A 252 14.56 2.19 -13.46
CA TYR A 252 14.82 3.19 -12.44
C TYR A 252 16.01 4.06 -12.83
N LYS A 253 15.74 5.36 -12.99
CA LYS A 253 16.79 6.36 -13.16
C LYS A 253 16.86 7.24 -11.93
N GLU A 254 18.08 7.49 -11.49
CA GLU A 254 18.33 8.48 -10.46
C GLU A 254 17.92 9.85 -10.97
N ARG A 255 17.27 10.62 -10.09
CA ARG A 255 16.99 12.03 -10.35
C ARG A 255 18.23 12.83 -9.96
N GLU A 256 18.64 13.77 -10.80
CA GLU A 256 19.57 14.80 -10.37
C GLU A 256 18.93 15.66 -9.28
N PHE A 257 19.58 15.69 -8.11
CA PHE A 257 19.11 16.47 -6.98
C PHE A 257 19.34 17.96 -7.22
N GLN A 258 18.35 18.78 -6.90
CA GLN A 258 18.38 20.22 -7.05
C GLN A 258 18.62 20.93 -5.71
N GLY A 259 18.37 20.23 -4.60
CA GLY A 259 18.53 20.73 -3.25
C GLY A 259 19.59 20.02 -2.43
N ASN A 260 19.46 20.20 -1.13
CA ASN A 260 20.33 19.65 -0.11
C ASN A 260 19.80 18.31 0.38
N LEU A 261 20.56 17.24 0.18
CA LEU A 261 20.22 15.92 0.70
C LEU A 261 20.59 15.75 2.18
N THR A 262 19.73 15.08 2.93
CA THR A 262 19.99 14.63 4.30
C THR A 262 19.44 13.22 4.47
N SER A 263 20.28 12.31 4.93
CA SER A 263 19.91 10.93 5.24
C SER A 263 19.63 10.79 6.73
N ILE A 264 18.54 10.09 7.05
CA ILE A 264 18.08 9.82 8.41
C ILE A 264 17.99 8.31 8.55
N ILE A 265 18.71 7.79 9.55
CA ILE A 265 18.84 6.37 9.81
C ILE A 265 18.07 6.03 11.09
N LEU A 266 17.23 5.00 11.00
CA LEU A 266 16.35 4.54 12.06
C LEU A 266 16.54 3.05 12.30
N SER A 267 16.65 2.66 13.56
CA SER A 267 16.58 1.25 13.95
C SER A 267 15.20 0.68 13.65
N LEU A 268 15.15 -0.54 13.13
CA LEU A 268 13.91 -1.18 12.72
C LEU A 268 13.13 -1.71 13.94
N PRO A 269 11.79 -1.57 13.95
CA PRO A 269 10.96 -2.08 15.04
C PRO A 269 10.75 -3.61 15.00
N GLY A 270 11.26 -4.29 13.98
CA GLY A 270 11.17 -5.73 13.76
C GLY A 270 11.71 -6.12 12.38
N GLU A 271 11.59 -7.39 12.02
CA GLU A 271 12.15 -7.94 10.76
C GLU A 271 11.14 -8.02 9.61
N ASN A 272 9.83 -7.93 9.90
CA ASN A 272 8.79 -8.07 8.88
C ASN A 272 8.65 -6.79 8.03
N GLU A 273 9.16 -6.84 6.80
CA GLU A 273 9.10 -5.74 5.83
C GLU A 273 7.68 -5.17 5.64
N GLU A 274 6.66 -6.04 5.61
CA GLU A 274 5.26 -5.62 5.39
C GLU A 274 4.74 -4.71 6.50
N THR A 275 5.33 -4.79 7.69
CA THR A 275 4.98 -3.96 8.86
C THR A 275 5.97 -2.80 9.03
N VAL A 276 7.26 -3.06 8.76
CA VAL A 276 8.34 -2.07 8.91
C VAL A 276 8.26 -0.98 7.85
N MET A 277 7.98 -1.31 6.58
CA MET A 277 7.92 -0.33 5.51
C MET A 277 6.80 0.72 5.70
N PRO A 278 5.55 0.33 6.05
CA PRO A 278 4.52 1.31 6.40
C PRO A 278 4.91 2.19 7.60
N TRP A 279 5.57 1.62 8.61
CA TRP A 279 6.07 2.38 9.74
C TRP A 279 7.13 3.40 9.31
N LEU A 280 8.10 2.98 8.50
CA LEU A 280 9.20 3.84 8.02
C LEU A 280 8.66 5.00 7.19
N GLN A 281 7.74 4.73 6.28
CA GLN A 281 7.09 5.78 5.51
C GLN A 281 6.23 6.72 6.38
N LYS A 282 5.59 6.21 7.44
CA LYS A 282 4.88 7.06 8.41
C LYS A 282 5.84 8.02 9.09
N GLN A 283 7.03 7.55 9.49
CA GLN A 283 8.08 8.42 10.02
C GLN A 283 8.56 9.43 8.99
N GLY A 284 8.83 9.00 7.76
CA GLY A 284 9.24 9.90 6.66
C GLY A 284 8.22 11.00 6.40
N ARG A 285 6.92 10.68 6.32
CA ARG A 285 5.84 11.68 6.20
C ARG A 285 5.80 12.65 7.38
N LYS A 286 6.01 12.16 8.61
CA LYS A 286 6.02 12.98 9.83
C LYS A 286 7.19 13.97 9.79
N ILE A 287 8.39 13.50 9.44
CA ILE A 287 9.60 14.31 9.31
C ILE A 287 9.43 15.33 8.18
N TYR A 288 9.03 14.89 6.98
CA TYR A 288 8.84 15.75 5.81
C TYR A 288 7.89 16.92 6.09
N ARG A 289 6.78 16.66 6.81
CA ARG A 289 5.84 17.72 7.23
C ARG A 289 6.44 18.68 8.26
N ALA A 290 7.26 18.17 9.18
CA ALA A 290 7.94 18.98 10.18
C ALA A 290 9.05 19.86 9.59
N LEU A 291 9.59 19.48 8.42
CA LEU A 291 10.58 20.23 7.66
C LEU A 291 9.97 21.30 6.75
N ARG A 292 8.69 21.66 6.90
CA ARG A 292 7.99 22.69 6.10
C ARG A 292 8.79 23.98 5.90
N ASP A 293 9.46 24.46 6.94
CA ASP A 293 10.18 25.74 6.92
C ASP A 293 11.59 25.61 6.29
N PHE A 294 12.04 24.39 6.01
CA PHE A 294 13.32 24.08 5.33
C PHE A 294 13.17 23.97 3.80
N GLU A 295 11.99 24.29 3.26
CA GLU A 295 11.67 24.18 1.82
C GLU A 295 11.82 22.74 1.30
N PRO A 296 10.99 21.81 1.77
CA PRO A 296 11.12 20.40 1.40
C PRO A 296 10.69 20.18 -0.06
N ILE A 297 11.57 19.53 -0.84
CA ILE A 297 11.41 19.30 -2.29
C ILE A 297 10.91 17.89 -2.55
N ALA A 298 11.57 16.89 -1.97
CA ALA A 298 11.22 15.49 -2.15
C ALA A 298 11.75 14.63 -1.00
N TRP A 299 11.26 13.40 -0.92
CA TRP A 299 11.79 12.41 0.02
C TRP A 299 11.57 10.99 -0.48
N ASN A 300 12.38 10.07 0.06
CA ASN A 300 12.26 8.64 -0.17
C ASN A 300 12.47 7.87 1.14
N ALA A 301 12.01 6.63 1.19
CA ALA A 301 12.32 5.70 2.27
C ALA A 301 12.61 4.31 1.72
N ASN A 302 13.61 3.64 2.29
CA ASN A 302 13.95 2.26 1.98
C ASN A 302 14.49 1.54 3.23
N MET A 303 14.45 0.21 3.19
CA MET A 303 14.92 -0.65 4.29
C MET A 303 16.03 -1.55 3.76
N GLU A 304 17.08 -1.69 4.56
CA GLU A 304 18.08 -2.77 4.44
C GLU A 304 18.36 -3.31 5.85
N SER A 305 19.61 -3.25 6.34
CA SER A 305 19.95 -3.56 7.74
C SER A 305 19.30 -2.58 8.73
N GLU A 306 19.11 -1.34 8.30
CA GLU A 306 18.39 -0.28 9.01
C GLU A 306 17.30 0.35 8.12
N GLY A 307 16.53 1.26 8.70
CA GLY A 307 15.54 2.06 7.99
C GLY A 307 16.15 3.38 7.57
N TYR A 308 16.07 3.71 6.29
CA TYR A 308 16.62 4.94 5.73
C TYR A 308 15.50 5.84 5.23
N ILE A 309 15.59 7.13 5.58
CA ILE A 309 14.77 8.19 5.02
C ILE A 309 15.71 9.24 4.45
N VAL A 310 15.57 9.53 3.16
CA VAL A 310 16.30 10.61 2.48
C VAL A 310 15.34 11.75 2.25
N VAL A 311 15.71 12.95 2.66
CA VAL A 311 14.98 14.19 2.37
C VAL A 311 15.84 15.14 1.56
N GLU A 312 15.22 15.83 0.62
CA GLU A 312 15.80 16.91 -0.17
C GLU A 312 15.13 18.23 0.22
N THR A 313 15.93 19.21 0.63
CA THR A 313 15.43 20.52 1.10
C THR A 313 16.16 21.67 0.43
N GLY A 314 15.54 22.84 0.32
CA GLY A 314 16.19 24.06 -0.17
C GLY A 314 17.32 24.51 0.77
N ILE A 315 17.11 24.41 2.07
CA ILE A 315 18.08 24.80 3.11
C ILE A 315 18.26 23.71 4.17
N ARG A 316 19.43 23.69 4.84
CA ARG A 316 19.71 22.76 5.96
C ARG A 316 19.67 23.43 7.34
N GLN A 317 19.74 24.75 7.37
CA GLN A 317 19.76 25.55 8.59
C GLN A 317 18.89 26.78 8.38
N LEU A 318 17.96 26.99 9.31
CA LEU A 318 17.11 28.17 9.33
C LEU A 318 17.91 29.40 9.79
N PRO A 319 17.52 30.61 9.35
CA PRO A 319 18.00 31.85 9.92
C PRO A 319 17.82 31.89 11.45
N GLU A 320 18.65 32.69 12.12
CA GLU A 320 18.54 32.86 13.58
C GLU A 320 17.20 33.44 14.02
N ILE A 321 16.51 34.17 13.15
CA ILE A 321 15.22 34.80 13.42
C ILE A 321 14.26 34.43 12.29
N MET A 322 13.12 33.85 12.66
CA MET A 322 12.02 33.47 11.78
C MET A 322 10.75 34.25 12.16
N SER A 323 9.87 34.49 11.20
CA SER A 323 8.55 35.09 11.48
C SER A 323 7.68 34.11 12.28
N HIS A 324 7.20 34.55 13.44
CA HIS A 324 6.23 33.85 14.28
C HIS A 324 4.87 34.54 14.15
N LYS A 325 3.97 33.92 13.39
CA LYS A 325 2.61 34.41 13.17
C LYS A 325 1.73 34.14 14.39
N GLY A 326 1.17 35.21 14.93
CA GLY A 326 0.15 35.22 15.95
C GLY A 326 -1.27 35.25 15.38
N PRO A 327 -2.26 35.49 16.25
CA PRO A 327 -3.66 35.61 15.86
C PRO A 327 -3.95 36.91 15.07
N ALA A 328 -5.11 36.96 14.44
CA ALA A 328 -5.65 38.21 13.90
C ALA A 328 -6.11 39.15 15.03
N PRO A 329 -6.13 40.48 14.83
CA PRO A 329 -6.52 41.43 15.88
C PRO A 329 -7.90 41.21 16.50
N TRP A 330 -8.83 40.61 15.75
CA TRP A 330 -10.21 40.31 16.18
C TRP A 330 -10.39 38.92 16.81
N GLU A 331 -9.33 38.12 16.94
CA GLU A 331 -9.38 36.83 17.64
C GLU A 331 -9.08 37.01 19.13
N ASP A 332 -9.75 36.24 19.99
CA ASP A 332 -9.71 36.36 21.46
C ASP A 332 -8.29 36.35 22.07
N GLY A 333 -7.32 35.75 21.38
CA GLY A 333 -5.93 35.65 21.83
C GLY A 333 -5.01 36.83 21.48
N ALA A 334 -5.51 37.86 20.76
CA ALA A 334 -4.65 38.94 20.25
C ALA A 334 -3.97 39.75 21.36
N ILE A 335 -4.71 40.12 22.41
CA ILE A 335 -4.18 40.89 23.52
C ILE A 335 -3.16 40.08 24.33
N ASP A 336 -3.41 38.79 24.56
CA ASP A 336 -2.47 37.93 25.28
C ASP A 336 -1.20 37.67 24.47
N PHE A 337 -1.31 37.59 23.15
CA PHE A 337 -0.15 37.55 22.26
C PHE A 337 0.70 38.82 22.39
N LEU A 338 0.08 40.01 22.38
CA LEU A 338 0.78 41.29 22.56
C LEU A 338 1.41 41.43 23.95
N LYS A 339 0.74 40.96 25.02
CA LYS A 339 1.34 40.92 26.36
C LYS A 339 2.60 40.05 26.41
N LYS A 340 2.56 38.90 25.73
CA LYS A 340 3.70 37.97 25.66
C LYS A 340 4.80 38.48 24.72
N TYR A 341 4.42 39.20 23.67
CA TYR A 341 5.30 39.71 22.63
C TYR A 341 5.02 41.19 22.35
N PRO A 342 5.49 42.12 23.21
CA PRO A 342 5.17 43.55 23.12
C PRO A 342 5.65 44.22 21.83
N ASN A 343 6.69 43.66 21.21
CA ASN A 343 7.26 44.17 19.95
C ASN A 343 6.64 43.51 18.70
N ALA A 344 5.54 42.78 18.85
CA ALA A 344 4.83 42.25 17.70
C ALA A 344 4.22 43.38 16.88
N ILE A 345 4.26 43.25 15.56
CA ILE A 345 3.68 44.20 14.61
C ILE A 345 2.44 43.58 13.97
N LEU A 346 1.48 44.41 13.56
CA LEU A 346 0.39 43.96 12.70
C LEU A 346 0.88 43.93 11.25
N ASN A 347 0.93 42.75 10.66
CA ASN A 347 1.30 42.55 9.27
C ASN A 347 0.14 41.88 8.51
N ASN A 348 -0.40 42.58 7.50
CA ASN A 348 -1.68 42.22 6.87
C ASN A 348 -2.77 42.02 7.94
N GLU A 349 -3.34 40.82 8.01
CA GLU A 349 -4.45 40.47 8.89
C GLU A 349 -4.00 39.85 10.22
N LYS A 350 -2.68 39.69 10.47
CA LYS A 350 -2.17 38.96 11.64
C LYS A 350 -1.06 39.68 12.38
N LEU A 351 -1.00 39.48 13.70
CA LEU A 351 0.15 39.89 14.51
C LEU A 351 1.35 39.00 14.19
N GLU A 352 2.53 39.57 14.06
CA GLU A 352 3.77 38.85 13.74
C GLU A 352 4.95 39.38 14.56
N ILE A 353 5.88 38.50 14.94
CA ILE A 353 7.14 38.88 15.59
C ILE A 353 8.28 37.98 15.12
N GLY A 354 9.49 38.52 15.03
CA GLY A 354 10.70 37.72 14.82
C GLY A 354 11.07 36.93 16.07
N LYS A 355 11.27 35.62 15.95
CA LYS A 355 11.77 34.76 17.04
C LYS A 355 12.78 33.74 16.55
N LYS A 356 13.64 33.29 17.47
CA LYS A 356 14.48 32.12 17.21
C LYS A 356 13.60 30.90 16.89
N PRO A 357 13.89 30.14 15.82
CA PRO A 357 13.16 28.93 15.53
C PRO A 357 13.36 27.92 16.66
N LYS A 358 12.34 27.08 16.92
CA LYS A 358 12.44 26.04 17.96
C LYS A 358 13.56 25.04 17.65
N ASN A 359 13.69 24.69 16.37
CA ASN A 359 14.69 23.78 15.83
C ASN A 359 15.36 24.52 14.67
N GLN A 360 16.68 24.74 14.73
CA GLN A 360 17.36 25.55 13.71
C GLN A 360 17.89 24.68 12.57
N THR A 361 18.22 23.41 12.85
CA THR A 361 18.75 22.47 11.86
C THR A 361 17.76 21.34 11.58
N ILE A 362 17.95 20.64 10.45
CA ILE A 362 17.22 19.41 10.15
C ILE A 362 17.43 18.38 11.26
N GLU A 363 18.63 18.28 11.82
CA GLU A 363 18.95 17.37 12.91
C GLU A 363 18.13 17.67 14.16
N ASP A 364 18.01 18.93 14.57
CA ASP A 364 17.18 19.33 15.72
C ASP A 364 15.73 18.89 15.52
N VAL A 365 15.18 19.10 14.31
CA VAL A 365 13.81 18.67 13.97
C VAL A 365 13.69 17.16 14.12
N VAL A 366 14.59 16.40 13.49
CA VAL A 366 14.56 14.94 13.51
C VAL A 366 14.70 14.41 14.94
N LYS A 367 15.67 14.91 15.70
CA LYS A 367 15.92 14.51 17.09
C LYS A 367 14.74 14.85 18.01
N SER A 368 14.04 15.96 17.77
CA SER A 368 12.83 16.31 18.53
C SER A 368 11.66 15.34 18.29
N LEU A 369 11.65 14.66 17.14
CA LEU A 369 10.61 13.70 16.78
C LEU A 369 11.00 12.25 17.05
N LEU A 370 12.28 11.93 16.91
CA LEU A 370 12.90 10.61 16.97
C LEU A 370 14.31 10.76 17.58
N PRO A 371 14.44 10.77 18.93
CA PRO A 371 15.70 11.07 19.61
C PRO A 371 16.88 10.14 19.25
N ASN A 372 16.56 8.88 18.94
CA ASN A 372 17.55 7.85 18.61
C ASN A 372 17.94 7.83 17.13
N ALA A 373 17.33 8.65 16.28
CA ALA A 373 17.66 8.69 14.85
C ALA A 373 19.08 9.23 14.64
N ILE A 374 19.81 8.69 13.67
CA ILE A 374 21.11 9.23 13.24
C ILE A 374 20.87 10.09 12.00
N VAL A 375 21.44 11.29 11.97
CA VAL A 375 21.27 12.24 10.86
C VAL A 375 22.63 12.45 10.19
N LYS A 376 22.68 12.26 8.87
CA LYS A 376 23.89 12.45 8.05
C LYS A 376 23.61 13.45 6.94
N LYS A 377 24.54 14.38 6.74
CA LYS A 377 24.52 15.31 5.61
C LYS A 377 24.81 14.54 4.32
N GLY A 378 23.96 14.67 3.31
CA GLY A 378 24.09 13.97 2.04
C GLY A 378 23.48 12.56 2.05
N MET A 379 23.82 11.78 1.04
CA MET A 379 23.53 10.34 0.99
C MET A 379 24.44 9.58 1.94
N CYS A 380 23.95 8.48 2.50
CA CYS A 380 24.78 7.51 3.21
C CYS A 380 24.66 6.13 2.58
N GLU A 381 25.61 5.26 2.93
CA GLU A 381 25.56 3.84 2.56
C GLU A 381 24.23 3.21 3.03
N GLY A 382 23.63 2.37 2.18
CA GLY A 382 22.32 1.75 2.39
C GLY A 382 21.12 2.64 2.03
N ALA A 383 21.27 3.97 1.98
CA ALA A 383 20.17 4.86 1.60
C ALA A 383 19.98 4.89 0.08
N LYS A 384 18.73 4.81 -0.39
CA LYS A 384 18.40 4.88 -1.81
C LYS A 384 18.04 6.30 -2.23
N PRO A 385 18.49 6.74 -3.42
CA PRO A 385 18.22 8.09 -3.92
C PRO A 385 16.71 8.31 -4.12
N ILE A 386 16.31 9.58 -4.12
CA ILE A 386 14.96 9.97 -4.56
C ILE A 386 14.89 9.71 -6.06
N GLN A 387 14.00 8.81 -6.47
CA GLN A 387 13.89 8.42 -7.87
C GLN A 387 13.08 9.44 -8.66
N ARG A 388 13.49 9.70 -9.91
CA ARG A 388 12.57 10.27 -10.89
C ARG A 388 11.46 9.26 -11.09
N VAL A 389 10.27 9.74 -11.39
CA VAL A 389 9.14 8.96 -11.88
C VAL A 389 9.60 7.93 -12.94
N PRO A 390 9.83 6.64 -12.62
CA PRO A 390 10.60 5.75 -13.51
C PRO A 390 9.82 5.24 -14.74
N TRP A 391 8.53 5.52 -14.84
CA TRP A 391 7.66 5.02 -15.90
C TRP A 391 7.34 6.09 -16.97
N LEU A 392 7.83 7.34 -16.83
CA LEU A 392 7.62 8.42 -17.82
C LEU A 392 8.66 8.49 -18.94
N ASP A 393 9.65 7.60 -18.95
CA ASP A 393 10.72 7.61 -19.95
C ASP A 393 10.41 6.79 -21.21
#